data_AF-A0AA88AN90-F1
#
_entry.id   AF-A0AA88AN90-F1
#
_cell.length_a   1.000
_cell.length_b   1.000
_cell.length_c   1.000
_cell.angle_alpha   90.00
_cell.angle_beta   90.00
_cell.angle_gamma   90.00
#
_symmetry.space_group_name_H-M   'P 1'
#
loop_
_entity.id
_entity.type
_entity.pdbx_description
1 polymer ?
#
loop_
_entity_poly.entity_id
_entity_poly.type
_entity_poly.pdbx_seq_one_letter_code
_entity_poly.pdbx_strand_id
1 'polypeptide(L)'
;MLLKVMNAKKTLELGVFTGYSLLTTALALPDDGSDKQEGSFDFVFVDANKEDYLRYHELLLKLVKIGGIIAYDNTLWFGSVAISEDDEVENCLRRNRKCLRELNSFLAADPRIESSLVSVGDGLTLCRRLL
;
A
#
# COMPACT_ATOMS: atom_id res chain seq x y z
N MET A 1 -4.62 -17.23 0.09
CA MET A 1 -3.50 -18.12 -0.29
C MET A 1 -2.15 -17.48 0.06
N LEU A 2 -1.89 -16.23 -0.33
CA LEU A 2 -0.64 -15.50 -0.05
C LEU A 2 -0.22 -15.51 1.44
N LEU A 3 -1.12 -15.13 2.35
CA LEU A 3 -0.83 -15.11 3.79
C LEU A 3 -0.36 -16.47 4.34
N LYS A 4 -0.89 -17.58 3.81
CA LYS A 4 -0.49 -18.94 4.21
C LYS A 4 0.91 -19.27 3.72
N VAL A 5 1.24 -18.90 2.47
CA VAL A 5 2.58 -19.10 1.89
C VAL A 5 3.63 -18.30 2.65
N MET A 6 3.29 -17.07 3.06
CA MET A 6 4.18 -16.21 3.85
C MET A 6 4.28 -16.61 5.32
N ASN A 7 3.42 -17.51 5.81
CA ASN A 7 3.24 -17.79 7.24
C ASN A 7 3.03 -16.51 8.07
N ALA A 8 2.22 -15.57 7.55
CA ALA A 8 1.96 -14.29 8.19
C ALA A 8 1.14 -14.49 9.47
N LYS A 9 1.56 -13.83 10.55
CA LYS A 9 0.94 -13.93 11.89
C LYS A 9 0.36 -12.62 12.36
N LYS A 10 1.01 -11.51 12.06
CA LYS A 10 0.57 -10.15 12.41
C LYS A 10 0.29 -9.36 11.14
N THR A 11 -0.97 -9.03 10.92
CA THR A 11 -1.43 -8.33 9.72
C THR A 11 -2.13 -7.03 10.07
N LEU A 12 -2.11 -6.09 9.13
CA LEU A 12 -2.83 -4.82 9.22
C LEU A 12 -3.66 -4.62 7.95
N GLU A 13 -4.87 -4.08 8.10
CA GLU A 13 -5.73 -3.71 6.99
C GLU A 13 -6.11 -2.24 7.10
N LEU A 14 -5.77 -1.46 6.07
CA LEU A 14 -6.15 -0.06 5.93
C LEU A 14 -7.27 0.03 4.88
N GLY A 15 -8.53 0.11 5.31
CA GLY A 15 -9.64 0.15 4.34
C GLY A 15 -11.04 -0.17 4.84
N VAL A 16 -11.19 -0.60 6.10
CA VAL A 16 -12.51 -1.04 6.64
C VAL A 16 -13.55 0.11 6.75
N PHE A 17 -13.15 1.36 6.55
CA PHE A 17 -14.02 2.54 6.38
C PHE A 17 -13.20 3.73 5.86
N THR A 18 -12.12 4.09 6.58
CA THR A 18 -11.11 5.09 6.16
C THR A 18 -9.66 4.69 6.47
N GLY A 19 -9.43 3.62 7.25
CA GLY A 19 -8.10 3.10 7.62
C GLY A 19 -7.23 4.02 8.48
N TYR A 20 -7.54 5.31 8.53
CA TYR A 20 -6.73 6.36 9.13
C TYR A 20 -6.63 6.25 10.66
N SER A 21 -7.73 5.86 11.32
CA SER A 21 -7.76 5.69 12.77
C SER A 21 -6.81 4.58 13.23
N LEU A 22 -6.78 3.46 12.52
CA LEU A 22 -5.94 2.31 12.88
C LEU A 22 -4.45 2.61 12.67
N LEU A 23 -4.10 3.26 11.55
CA LEU A 23 -2.72 3.68 11.29
C LEU A 23 -2.26 4.74 12.30
N THR A 24 -3.11 5.73 12.58
CA THR A 24 -2.80 6.78 13.57
C THR A 24 -2.65 6.18 14.96
N THR A 25 -3.53 5.27 15.37
CA THR A 25 -3.40 4.55 16.64
C THR A 25 -2.11 3.71 16.68
N ALA A 26 -1.73 3.05 15.59
CA ALA A 26 -0.49 2.27 15.55
C ALA A 26 0.76 3.14 15.68
N LEU A 27 0.74 4.37 15.17
CA LEU A 27 1.85 5.33 15.23
C LEU A 27 1.85 6.22 16.49
N ALA A 28 0.69 6.41 17.14
CA ALA A 28 0.53 7.28 18.30
C ALA A 28 0.75 6.57 19.65
N LEU A 29 1.03 5.26 19.63
CA LEU A 29 1.44 4.56 20.84
C LEU A 29 2.80 5.14 21.31
N PRO A 30 2.94 5.53 22.59
CA PRO A 30 4.09 6.28 23.07
C PRO A 30 5.41 5.49 22.96
N ASP A 31 6.49 6.24 22.76
CA ASP A 31 7.89 5.76 22.70
C ASP A 31 8.44 5.34 24.08
N ASP A 32 7.62 5.26 25.12
CA ASP A 32 8.04 5.00 26.50
C ASP A 32 8.31 3.51 26.75
N GLY A 33 9.35 3.01 26.10
CA GLY A 33 10.10 1.84 26.55
C GLY A 33 9.67 0.50 25.96
N SER A 34 8.90 0.49 24.86
CA SER A 34 8.88 -0.69 24.00
C SER A 34 8.60 -0.36 22.54
N ASP A 35 9.61 -0.52 21.69
CA ASP A 35 9.58 -0.58 20.22
C ASP A 35 8.66 -1.71 19.68
N LYS A 36 7.41 -1.79 20.12
CA LYS A 36 6.58 -3.01 19.92
C LYS A 36 5.89 -3.10 18.57
N GLN A 37 5.82 -2.01 17.81
CA GLN A 37 5.07 -1.96 16.55
C GLN A 37 5.96 -1.73 15.32
N GLU A 38 7.13 -1.08 15.48
CA GLU A 38 8.09 -0.93 14.38
C GLU A 38 8.58 -2.30 13.93
N GLY A 39 8.60 -2.53 12.61
CA GLY A 39 9.02 -3.79 12.02
C GLY A 39 8.28 -5.02 12.56
N SER A 40 7.04 -4.87 13.03
CA SER A 40 6.30 -5.95 13.70
C SER A 40 5.27 -6.65 12.82
N PHE A 41 4.81 -5.99 11.75
CA PHE A 41 3.80 -6.55 10.86
C PHE A 41 4.43 -7.37 9.74
N ASP A 42 3.86 -8.55 9.48
CA ASP A 42 4.27 -9.45 8.41
C ASP A 42 3.65 -9.05 7.06
N PHE A 43 2.43 -8.54 7.11
CA PHE A 43 1.64 -8.20 5.93
C PHE A 43 0.70 -7.03 6.19
N VAL A 44 0.58 -6.12 5.21
CA VAL A 44 -0.37 -5.02 5.25
C VAL A 44 -1.16 -4.96 3.96
N PHE A 45 -2.49 -4.90 4.06
CA PHE A 45 -3.37 -4.63 2.93
C PHE A 45 -3.83 -3.17 2.97
N VAL A 46 -3.69 -2.47 1.85
CA VAL A 46 -4.05 -1.05 1.71
C VAL A 46 -5.12 -0.92 0.64
N ASP A 47 -6.35 -0.70 1.10
CA ASP A 47 -7.51 -0.34 0.29
C ASP A 47 -8.25 0.87 0.91
N ALA A 48 -7.59 2.03 0.87
CA ALA A 48 -8.14 3.28 1.41
C ALA A 48 -8.18 4.40 0.36
N ASN A 49 -8.22 5.66 0.81
CA ASN A 49 -8.11 6.85 -0.04
C ASN A 49 -6.80 6.84 -0.84
N LYS A 50 -6.89 6.83 -2.17
CA LYS A 50 -5.74 6.68 -3.09
C LYS A 50 -4.79 7.89 -3.04
N GLU A 51 -5.29 9.08 -2.70
CA GLU A 51 -4.48 10.30 -2.52
C GLU A 51 -3.44 10.15 -1.40
N ASP A 52 -3.72 9.30 -0.41
CA ASP A 52 -2.88 9.13 0.77
C ASP A 52 -1.89 7.95 0.66
N TYR A 53 -1.90 7.19 -0.44
CA TYR A 53 -1.12 5.94 -0.54
C TYR A 53 0.38 6.15 -0.38
N LEU A 54 0.94 7.23 -0.94
CA LEU A 54 2.34 7.59 -0.76
C LEU A 54 2.67 7.88 0.71
N ARG A 55 1.79 8.62 1.41
CA ARG A 55 1.94 8.87 2.85
C ARG A 55 1.86 7.57 3.63
N TYR A 56 0.92 6.68 3.30
CA TYR A 56 0.83 5.37 3.93
C TYR A 56 2.09 4.56 3.67
N HIS A 57 2.69 4.62 2.48
CA HIS A 57 3.92 3.90 2.18
C HIS A 57 5.06 4.25 3.15
N GLU A 58 5.33 5.52 3.36
CA GLU A 58 6.39 5.96 4.28
C GLU A 58 6.15 5.53 5.73
N LEU A 59 4.89 5.52 6.17
CA LEU A 59 4.52 5.09 7.51
C LEU A 59 4.58 3.57 7.66
N LEU A 60 4.09 2.84 6.66
CA LEU A 60 4.04 1.39 6.66
C LEU A 60 5.43 0.76 6.52
N LEU A 61 6.36 1.41 5.83
CA LEU A 61 7.75 0.95 5.80
C LEU A 61 8.37 0.89 7.19
N LYS A 62 7.96 1.75 8.13
CA LYS A 62 8.41 1.65 9.53
C LYS A 62 7.77 0.46 10.24
N LEU A 63 6.47 0.23 10.03
CA LEU A 63 5.68 -0.77 10.75
C LEU A 63 5.88 -2.21 10.24
N VAL A 64 6.14 -2.39 8.95
CA VAL A 64 6.31 -3.70 8.31
C VAL A 64 7.73 -4.18 8.50
N LYS A 65 7.92 -5.43 8.91
CA LYS A 65 9.26 -6.02 9.09
C LYS A 65 10.02 -6.13 7.77
N ILE A 66 11.35 -6.21 7.82
CA ILE A 66 12.15 -6.59 6.66
C ILE A 66 11.69 -7.97 6.15
N GLY A 67 11.44 -8.07 4.85
CA GLY A 67 10.84 -9.24 4.20
C GLY A 67 9.32 -9.34 4.30
N GLY A 68 8.67 -8.47 5.08
CA GLY A 68 7.22 -8.32 5.10
C GLY A 68 6.70 -7.69 3.80
N ILE A 69 5.39 -7.81 3.56
CA ILE A 69 4.76 -7.35 2.32
C ILE A 69 3.68 -6.29 2.60
N ILE A 70 3.72 -5.20 1.86
CA ILE A 70 2.62 -4.24 1.73
C ILE A 70 1.92 -4.50 0.39
N ALA A 71 0.61 -4.63 0.39
CA ALA A 71 -0.20 -4.87 -0.79
C ALA A 71 -1.16 -3.69 -1.02
N TYR A 72 -1.03 -3.00 -2.15
CA TYR A 72 -1.87 -1.86 -2.52
C TYR A 72 -2.93 -2.30 -3.54
N ASP A 73 -4.20 -2.06 -3.22
CA ASP A 73 -5.34 -2.45 -4.07
C ASP A 73 -5.70 -1.37 -5.11
N ASN A 74 -6.37 -1.83 -6.17
CA ASN A 74 -6.86 -1.06 -7.32
C ASN A 74 -5.79 -0.25 -8.06
N THR A 75 -4.57 -0.78 -8.15
CA THR A 75 -3.42 -0.09 -8.76
C THR A 75 -3.50 0.00 -10.29
N LEU A 76 -4.38 -0.77 -10.95
CA LEU A 76 -4.69 -0.62 -12.38
C LEU A 76 -5.85 0.37 -12.62
N TRP A 77 -6.67 0.65 -11.62
CA TRP A 77 -7.75 1.64 -11.64
C TRP A 77 -8.66 1.54 -12.87
N PHE A 78 -9.33 0.40 -13.03
CA PHE A 78 -10.14 0.03 -14.19
C PHE A 78 -9.38 0.12 -15.53
N GLY A 79 -8.07 -0.07 -15.49
CA GLY A 79 -7.17 0.09 -16.64
C GLY A 79 -6.93 1.56 -17.05
N SER A 80 -7.54 2.53 -16.37
CA SER A 80 -7.46 3.94 -16.75
C SER A 80 -6.05 4.52 -16.64
N VAL A 81 -5.17 3.90 -15.84
CA VAL A 81 -3.75 4.30 -15.74
C VAL A 81 -3.00 4.13 -17.06
N ALA A 82 -3.46 3.24 -17.96
CA ALA A 82 -2.86 3.00 -19.26
C ALA A 82 -3.46 3.83 -20.40
N ILE A 83 -4.61 4.49 -20.18
CA ILE A 83 -5.24 5.37 -21.18
C ILE A 83 -4.29 6.57 -21.46
N SER A 84 -4.33 7.13 -22.68
CA SER A 84 -3.53 8.32 -23.03
C SER A 84 -3.95 9.54 -22.21
N GLU A 85 -3.08 10.55 -22.10
CA GLU A 85 -3.47 11.84 -21.51
C GLU A 85 -4.41 12.64 -22.41
N ASP A 86 -4.36 12.37 -23.73
CA ASP A 86 -5.20 13.03 -24.73
C ASP A 86 -6.63 12.46 -24.81
N ASP A 87 -6.85 11.26 -24.24
CA ASP A 87 -8.15 10.58 -24.30
C ASP A 87 -9.06 11.01 -23.14
N GLU A 88 -10.37 11.07 -23.40
CA GLU A 88 -11.35 11.32 -22.35
C GLU A 88 -11.46 10.13 -21.40
N VAL A 89 -11.53 10.44 -20.10
CA VAL A 89 -11.71 9.48 -19.01
C VAL A 89 -12.87 9.96 -18.17
N GLU A 90 -13.70 9.04 -17.70
CA GLU A 90 -14.83 9.37 -16.83
C GLU A 90 -14.37 10.15 -15.59
N ASN A 91 -15.13 11.18 -15.20
CA ASN A 91 -14.76 12.07 -14.11
C ASN A 91 -14.53 11.34 -12.78
N CYS A 92 -15.28 10.25 -12.53
CA CYS A 92 -15.12 9.43 -11.32
C CYS A 92 -13.74 8.73 -11.27
N LEU A 93 -13.15 8.39 -12.41
CA LEU A 93 -11.85 7.73 -12.50
C LEU A 93 -10.69 8.73 -12.52
N ARG A 94 -10.88 9.91 -13.11
CA ARG A 94 -9.84 10.93 -13.30
C ARG A 94 -9.12 11.33 -12.02
N ARG A 95 -9.85 11.49 -10.91
CA ARG A 95 -9.28 11.99 -9.64
C ARG A 95 -8.18 11.07 -9.11
N ASN A 96 -8.47 9.78 -8.98
CA ASN A 96 -7.52 8.80 -8.44
C ASN A 96 -6.50 8.32 -9.48
N ARG A 97 -6.82 8.41 -10.79
CA ARG A 97 -5.90 8.02 -11.88
C ARG A 97 -4.53 8.69 -11.76
N LYS A 98 -4.50 9.99 -11.47
CA LYS A 98 -3.24 10.75 -11.32
C LYS A 98 -2.42 10.20 -10.16
N CYS A 99 -3.03 10.09 -8.97
CA CYS A 99 -2.38 9.60 -7.77
C CYS A 99 -1.84 8.17 -7.95
N LEU A 100 -2.57 7.31 -8.66
CA LEU A 100 -2.16 5.93 -8.89
C LEU A 100 -1.04 5.79 -9.92
N ARG A 101 -0.99 6.65 -10.96
CA ARG A 101 0.17 6.71 -11.87
C ARG A 101 1.43 7.16 -11.14
N GLU A 102 1.31 8.16 -10.28
CA GLU A 102 2.41 8.64 -9.44
C GLU A 102 2.88 7.56 -8.46
N LEU A 103 1.95 6.92 -7.76
CA LEU A 103 2.24 5.79 -6.87
C LEU A 103 2.95 4.66 -7.61
N ASN A 104 2.41 4.19 -8.74
CA ASN A 104 3.00 3.07 -9.47
C ASN A 104 4.42 3.40 -9.94
N SER A 105 4.66 4.63 -10.38
CA SER A 105 6.00 5.09 -10.76
C SER A 105 6.95 5.14 -9.56
N PHE A 106 6.46 5.64 -8.43
CA PHE A 106 7.22 5.71 -7.18
C PHE A 106 7.59 4.30 -6.67
N LEU A 107 6.62 3.38 -6.57
CA LEU A 107 6.85 2.01 -6.09
C LEU A 107 7.77 1.20 -7.03
N ALA A 108 7.77 1.50 -8.32
CA ALA A 108 8.69 0.88 -9.28
C ALA A 108 10.13 1.39 -9.13
N ALA A 109 10.32 2.59 -8.59
CA ALA A 109 11.62 3.23 -8.44
C ALA A 109 12.18 3.17 -7.01
N ASP A 110 11.39 2.76 -6.01
CA ASP A 110 11.81 2.76 -4.61
C ASP A 110 12.77 1.59 -4.30
N PRO A 111 14.05 1.86 -3.98
CA PRO A 111 15.05 0.82 -3.73
C PRO A 111 14.87 0.10 -2.40
N ARG A 112 13.99 0.58 -1.50
CA ARG A 112 13.72 -0.04 -0.20
C ARG A 112 12.81 -1.27 -0.32
N ILE A 113 12.24 -1.49 -1.50
CA ILE A 113 11.28 -2.57 -1.75
C ILE A 113 11.60 -3.34 -3.03
N GLU A 114 11.10 -4.57 -3.11
CA GLU A 114 10.86 -5.29 -4.35
C GLU A 114 9.37 -5.21 -4.67
N SER A 115 9.01 -4.62 -5.82
CA SER A 115 7.62 -4.48 -6.24
C SER A 115 7.25 -5.47 -7.35
N SER A 116 6.01 -5.99 -7.28
CA SER A 116 5.39 -6.82 -8.31
C SER A 116 3.92 -6.44 -8.45
N LEU A 117 3.56 -5.88 -9.60
CA LEU A 117 2.17 -5.65 -9.98
C LEU A 117 1.55 -6.96 -10.48
N VAL A 118 0.46 -7.40 -9.86
CA VAL A 118 -0.26 -8.62 -10.22
C VAL A 118 -1.67 -8.26 -10.70
N SER A 119 -2.08 -8.80 -11.84
CA SER A 119 -3.39 -8.59 -12.45
C SER A 119 -4.49 -9.41 -11.77
N VAL A 120 -4.68 -9.22 -10.47
CA VAL A 120 -5.79 -9.78 -9.69
C VAL A 120 -6.71 -8.64 -9.27
N GLY A 121 -8.02 -8.83 -9.41
CA GLY A 121 -9.00 -7.77 -9.15
C GLY A 121 -8.77 -6.57 -10.06
N ASP A 122 -8.74 -5.37 -9.48
CA ASP A 122 -8.44 -4.12 -10.20
C ASP A 122 -6.94 -3.74 -10.12
N GLY A 123 -6.07 -4.74 -10.00
CA GLY A 123 -4.63 -4.57 -9.89
C GLY A 123 -4.16 -4.52 -8.45
N LEU A 124 -3.25 -5.43 -8.10
CA LEU A 124 -2.66 -5.52 -6.77
C LEU A 124 -1.14 -5.38 -6.87
N THR A 125 -0.58 -4.29 -6.34
CA THR A 125 0.88 -4.14 -6.27
C THR A 125 1.37 -4.68 -4.94
N LEU A 126 2.19 -5.73 -5.00
CA LEU A 126 2.86 -6.32 -3.84
C LEU A 126 4.24 -5.68 -3.70
N CYS A 127 4.55 -5.16 -2.52
CA CYS A 127 5.82 -4.51 -2.18
C CYS A 127 6.47 -5.26 -1.01
N ARG A 128 7.55 -6.01 -1.27
CA ARG A 128 8.33 -6.69 -0.25
C ARG A 128 9.40 -5.75 0.30
N ARG A 129 9.39 -5.46 1.59
CA ARG A 129 10.41 -4.60 2.24
C ARG A 129 11.78 -5.27 2.24
N LEU A 130 12.82 -4.53 1.86
CA LEU A 130 14.22 -4.99 1.80
C LEU A 130 15.12 -4.36 2.87
N LEU A 131 14.83 -3.11 3.25
CA LEU A 131 15.60 -2.29 4.19
C LEU A 131 14.68 -1.71 5.25
#